data_AF-A0A5Y7J1D9-F1
#
_entry.id   AF-A0A5Y7J1D9-F1
#
_cell.length_a   1.000
_cell.length_b   1.000
_cell.length_c   1.000
_cell.angle_alpha   90.00
_cell.angle_beta   90.00
_cell.angle_gamma   90.00
#
_symmetry.space_group_name_H-M   'P 1'
#
loop_
_entity.id
_entity.type
_entity.pdbx_description
1 polymer ?
#
loop_
_entity_poly.entity_id
_entity_poly.type
_entity_poly.pdbx_seq_one_letter_code
_entity_poly.pdbx_strand_id
1 'polypeptide(L)'
;MKKKPEKLSDMDEVRQLRINELSKMFSPHFSSLRNYQVFIMHLVIFLGAHKPVDDRDRTIRNLVADCYDMIDPIASNLKEGKYNVASTLTRRLYEDTSLVNAFILNVDLHNRWHSGEEIQNREVREELDKSKLGADIESTKHLYGLLSDLSHPSRVAIMDRFLGEGVDFTLGGYLTPSVYHIAETLVQSVSMMFWLCATVALFYKPLITKHNPELMELYKFAAEHAQKVNGQLHKELDRLLTEENITFIEKKYPLRKKRRKKATH
;
A
#
# COMPACT_ATOMS: atom_id res chain seq x y z
N MET A 1 13.52 -31.28 -8.53
CA MET A 1 14.76 -30.53 -8.83
C MET A 1 14.38 -29.35 -9.72
N LYS A 2 14.64 -28.11 -9.31
CA LYS A 2 14.44 -26.95 -10.20
C LYS A 2 15.65 -26.86 -11.12
N LYS A 3 15.41 -26.91 -12.43
CA LYS A 3 16.42 -26.76 -13.49
C LYS A 3 17.19 -25.46 -13.22
N LYS A 4 18.52 -25.54 -13.11
CA LYS A 4 19.38 -24.36 -13.06
C LYS A 4 19.22 -23.62 -14.41
N PRO A 5 18.90 -22.31 -14.43
CA PRO A 5 18.88 -21.56 -15.68
C PRO A 5 20.30 -21.53 -16.27
N GLU A 6 20.49 -22.00 -17.49
CA GLU A 6 21.79 -21.97 -18.19
C GLU A 6 21.80 -20.89 -19.28
N LYS A 7 20.63 -20.45 -19.72
CA LYS A 7 20.42 -19.41 -20.74
C LYS A 7 19.38 -18.38 -20.28
N LEU A 8 19.39 -17.20 -20.91
CA LEU A 8 18.42 -16.13 -20.63
C LEU A 8 16.96 -16.60 -20.82
N SER A 9 16.68 -17.46 -21.80
CA SER A 9 15.35 -18.04 -22.02
C SER A 9 14.85 -18.85 -20.82
N ASP A 10 15.74 -19.56 -20.12
CA ASP A 10 15.39 -20.33 -18.94
C ASP A 10 15.01 -19.40 -17.78
N MET A 11 15.58 -18.19 -17.75
CA MET A 11 15.19 -17.17 -16.77
C MET A 11 13.79 -16.64 -17.03
N ASP A 12 13.40 -16.46 -18.30
CA ASP A 12 12.05 -16.03 -18.66
C ASP A 12 11.01 -17.09 -18.25
N GLU A 13 11.31 -18.37 -18.44
CA GLU A 13 10.46 -19.48 -17.98
C GLU A 13 10.30 -19.48 -16.45
N VAL A 14 11.40 -19.35 -15.70
CA VAL A 14 11.35 -19.29 -14.22
C VAL A 14 10.62 -18.03 -13.75
N ARG A 15 10.84 -16.89 -14.38
CA ARG A 15 10.12 -15.64 -14.10
C ARG A 15 8.62 -15.84 -14.30
N GLN A 16 8.21 -16.40 -15.44
CA GLN A 16 6.79 -16.62 -15.73
C GLN A 16 6.16 -17.61 -14.75
N LEU A 17 6.87 -18.67 -14.38
CA LEU A 17 6.43 -19.61 -13.35
C LEU A 17 6.17 -18.89 -12.01
N ARG A 18 7.08 -18.03 -11.56
CA ARG A 18 6.89 -17.27 -10.30
C ARG A 18 5.75 -16.29 -10.38
N ILE A 19 5.63 -15.57 -11.49
CA ILE A 19 4.49 -14.68 -11.71
C ILE A 19 3.19 -15.46 -11.57
N ASN A 20 3.10 -16.65 -12.16
CA ASN A 20 1.91 -17.50 -12.07
C ASN A 20 1.65 -17.99 -10.63
N GLU A 21 2.69 -18.47 -9.93
CA GLU A 21 2.58 -18.92 -8.54
C GLU A 21 2.12 -17.80 -7.60
N LEU A 22 2.79 -16.64 -7.63
CA LEU A 22 2.47 -15.48 -6.78
C LEU A 22 1.10 -14.88 -7.15
N SER A 23 0.79 -14.77 -8.45
CA SER A 23 -0.52 -14.30 -8.92
C SER A 23 -1.64 -15.21 -8.43
N LYS A 24 -1.45 -16.53 -8.46
CA LYS A 24 -2.43 -17.50 -7.97
C LYS A 24 -2.56 -17.43 -6.45
N MET A 25 -1.44 -17.39 -5.73
CA MET A 25 -1.39 -17.35 -4.26
C MET A 25 -2.10 -16.12 -3.70
N PHE A 26 -1.83 -14.95 -4.28
CA PHE A 26 -2.37 -13.68 -3.81
C PHE A 26 -3.53 -13.15 -4.64
N SER A 27 -4.14 -13.98 -5.49
CA SER A 27 -5.24 -13.60 -6.39
C SER A 27 -6.37 -12.80 -5.72
N PRO A 28 -6.86 -13.17 -4.50
CA PRO A 28 -7.90 -12.39 -3.83
C PRO A 28 -7.48 -10.96 -3.47
N HIS A 29 -6.20 -10.75 -3.17
CA HIS A 29 -5.66 -9.44 -2.79
C HIS A 29 -5.45 -8.56 -4.02
N PHE A 30 -4.91 -9.12 -5.10
CA PHE A 30 -4.84 -8.42 -6.39
C PHE A 30 -6.23 -8.08 -6.93
N SER A 31 -7.23 -8.93 -6.68
CA SER A 31 -8.63 -8.64 -7.00
C SER A 31 -9.17 -7.47 -6.18
N SER A 32 -8.76 -7.32 -4.92
CA SER A 32 -9.13 -6.16 -4.09
C SER A 32 -8.54 -4.85 -4.62
N LEU A 33 -7.26 -4.87 -5.00
CA LEU A 33 -6.63 -3.71 -5.65
C LEU A 33 -7.38 -3.34 -6.94
N ARG A 34 -7.77 -4.33 -7.74
CA ARG A 34 -8.59 -4.11 -8.94
C ARG A 34 -9.96 -3.53 -8.64
N ASN A 35 -10.63 -3.99 -7.58
CA ASN A 35 -11.93 -3.42 -7.18
C ASN A 35 -11.78 -1.94 -6.81
N TYR A 36 -10.69 -1.56 -6.14
CA TYR A 36 -10.40 -0.14 -5.88
C TYR A 36 -10.05 0.65 -7.14
N GLN A 37 -9.32 0.07 -8.09
CA GLN A 37 -9.09 0.70 -9.40
C GLN A 37 -10.42 1.02 -10.09
N VAL A 38 -11.33 0.04 -10.15
CA VAL A 38 -12.66 0.22 -10.74
C VAL A 38 -13.42 1.33 -10.00
N PHE A 39 -13.44 1.33 -8.68
CA PHE A 39 -14.06 2.40 -7.91
C PHE A 39 -13.47 3.78 -8.24
N ILE A 40 -12.15 3.93 -8.25
CA ILE A 40 -11.49 5.20 -8.54
C ILE A 40 -11.75 5.66 -9.98
N MET A 41 -11.72 4.76 -10.95
CA MET A 41 -12.09 5.09 -12.34
C MET A 41 -13.50 5.67 -12.42
N HIS A 42 -14.48 5.01 -11.78
CA HIS A 42 -15.86 5.49 -11.76
C HIS A 42 -15.99 6.83 -11.02
N LEU A 43 -15.24 7.01 -9.92
CA LEU A 43 -15.19 8.27 -9.19
C LEU A 43 -14.62 9.40 -10.05
N VAL A 44 -13.49 9.17 -10.74
CA VAL A 44 -12.85 10.18 -11.59
C VAL A 44 -13.73 10.54 -12.78
N ILE A 45 -14.39 9.57 -13.44
CA ILE A 45 -15.37 9.82 -14.51
C ILE A 45 -16.52 10.68 -13.98
N PHE A 46 -17.07 10.33 -12.81
CA PHE A 46 -18.14 11.08 -12.17
C PHE A 46 -17.71 12.52 -11.85
N LEU A 47 -16.55 12.70 -11.24
CA LEU A 47 -15.98 14.01 -10.92
C LEU A 47 -15.64 14.81 -12.18
N GLY A 48 -15.27 14.17 -13.29
CA GLY A 48 -15.02 14.82 -14.57
C GLY A 48 -16.23 15.57 -15.13
N ALA A 49 -17.45 15.14 -14.79
CA ALA A 49 -18.69 15.83 -15.16
C ALA A 49 -19.01 17.04 -14.25
N HIS A 50 -18.25 17.25 -13.17
CA HIS A 50 -18.53 18.26 -12.15
C HIS A 50 -17.32 19.17 -11.96
N LYS A 51 -17.46 20.47 -12.23
CA LYS A 51 -16.36 21.42 -12.05
C LYS A 51 -15.82 21.38 -10.60
N PRO A 52 -14.49 21.48 -10.40
CA PRO A 52 -13.94 21.59 -9.06
C PRO A 52 -14.45 22.87 -8.39
N VAL A 53 -14.79 22.77 -7.11
CA VAL A 53 -15.38 23.90 -6.36
C VAL A 53 -14.33 24.95 -5.97
N ASP A 54 -13.10 24.52 -5.74
CA ASP A 54 -11.94 25.33 -5.36
C ASP A 54 -10.62 24.62 -5.77
N ASP A 55 -9.48 25.26 -5.50
CA ASP A 55 -8.17 24.68 -5.80
C ASP A 55 -7.86 23.45 -4.93
N ARG A 56 -8.46 23.37 -3.74
CA ARG A 56 -8.30 22.22 -2.85
C ARG A 56 -8.96 20.96 -3.42
N ASP A 57 -10.18 21.10 -3.93
CA ASP A 57 -10.89 20.04 -4.66
C ASP A 57 -10.06 19.59 -5.86
N ARG A 58 -9.53 20.53 -6.66
CA ARG A 58 -8.63 20.22 -7.78
C ARG A 58 -7.39 19.43 -7.33
N THR A 59 -6.73 19.87 -6.26
CA THR A 59 -5.55 19.20 -5.69
C THR A 59 -5.89 17.77 -5.23
N ILE A 60 -7.01 17.58 -4.52
CA ILE A 60 -7.46 16.25 -4.07
C ILE A 60 -7.70 15.34 -5.27
N ARG A 61 -8.35 15.82 -6.34
CA ARG A 61 -8.58 15.03 -7.56
C ARG A 61 -7.27 14.60 -8.22
N ASN A 62 -6.29 15.49 -8.28
CA ASN A 62 -4.98 15.18 -8.86
C ASN A 62 -4.23 14.13 -8.03
N LEU A 63 -4.23 14.26 -6.69
CA LEU A 63 -3.60 13.28 -5.80
C LEU A 63 -4.30 11.90 -5.88
N VAL A 64 -5.62 11.86 -6.09
CA VAL A 64 -6.34 10.60 -6.34
C VAL A 64 -5.86 9.93 -7.63
N ALA A 65 -5.63 10.70 -8.69
CA ALA A 65 -5.07 10.18 -9.94
C ALA A 65 -3.63 9.69 -9.75
N ASP A 66 -2.78 10.44 -9.04
CA ASP A 66 -1.40 10.03 -8.72
C ASP A 66 -1.39 8.72 -7.92
N CYS A 67 -2.30 8.58 -6.94
CA CYS A 67 -2.47 7.34 -6.19
C CYS A 67 -2.92 6.16 -7.08
N TYR A 68 -3.79 6.41 -8.06
CA TYR A 68 -4.26 5.41 -9.00
C TYR A 68 -3.12 4.86 -9.87
N ASP A 69 -2.26 5.73 -10.37
CA ASP A 69 -1.14 5.37 -11.26
C ASP A 69 -0.12 4.43 -10.59
N MET A 70 -0.09 4.39 -9.27
CA MET A 70 0.79 3.48 -8.52
C MET A 70 0.24 2.04 -8.38
N ILE A 71 -1.06 1.80 -8.58
CA ILE A 71 -1.67 0.51 -8.26
C ILE A 71 -1.14 -0.62 -9.15
N ASP A 72 -1.09 -0.39 -10.46
CA ASP A 72 -0.60 -1.39 -11.43
C ASP A 72 0.91 -1.67 -11.26
N PRO A 73 1.78 -0.65 -11.15
CA PRO A 73 3.19 -0.85 -10.84
C PRO A 73 3.42 -1.62 -9.53
N ILE A 74 2.68 -1.33 -8.45
CA ILE A 74 2.77 -2.08 -7.19
C ILE A 74 2.40 -3.54 -7.43
N ALA A 75 1.23 -3.81 -8.03
CA ALA A 75 0.75 -5.17 -8.26
C ALA A 75 1.69 -5.97 -9.17
N SER A 76 2.20 -5.35 -10.23
CA SER A 76 3.14 -5.97 -11.17
C SER A 76 4.46 -6.36 -10.47
N ASN A 77 5.07 -5.43 -9.72
CA ASN A 77 6.31 -5.72 -9.00
C ASN A 77 6.13 -6.81 -7.93
N LEU A 78 5.00 -6.84 -7.22
CA LEU A 78 4.69 -7.89 -6.24
C LEU A 78 4.53 -9.27 -6.91
N LYS A 79 3.87 -9.34 -8.08
CA LYS A 79 3.77 -10.59 -8.86
C LYS A 79 5.13 -11.09 -9.34
N GLU A 80 6.07 -10.19 -9.60
CA GLU A 80 7.45 -10.53 -9.94
C GLU A 80 8.34 -10.83 -8.71
N GLY A 81 7.80 -10.72 -7.50
CA GLY A 81 8.54 -10.91 -6.26
C GLY A 81 9.49 -9.75 -5.90
N LYS A 82 9.35 -8.60 -6.55
CA LYS A 82 10.14 -7.38 -6.34
C LYS A 82 9.53 -6.51 -5.25
N TYR A 83 9.40 -7.05 -4.04
CA TYR A 83 8.73 -6.37 -2.93
C TYR A 83 9.40 -5.06 -2.52
N ASN A 84 10.73 -4.92 -2.68
CA ASN A 84 11.47 -3.70 -2.37
C ASN A 84 11.15 -2.53 -3.32
N VAL A 85 10.86 -2.84 -4.59
CA VAL A 85 10.38 -1.85 -5.56
C VAL A 85 8.94 -1.48 -5.22
N ALA A 86 8.11 -2.49 -4.96
CA ALA A 86 6.72 -2.28 -4.56
C ALA A 86 6.61 -1.47 -3.27
N SER A 87 7.43 -1.73 -2.24
CA SER A 87 7.41 -1.01 -0.97
C SER A 87 7.75 0.47 -1.13
N THR A 88 8.64 0.81 -2.07
CA THR A 88 8.97 2.20 -2.42
C THR A 88 7.74 2.93 -2.97
N LEU A 89 7.01 2.28 -3.88
CA LEU A 89 5.77 2.80 -4.43
C LEU A 89 4.65 2.86 -3.38
N THR A 90 4.54 1.84 -2.53
CA THR A 90 3.58 1.83 -1.41
C THR A 90 3.88 2.94 -0.41
N ARG A 91 5.15 3.30 -0.18
CA ARG A 91 5.55 4.46 0.64
C ARG A 91 5.03 5.76 0.03
N ARG A 92 5.21 5.94 -1.27
CA ARG A 92 4.71 7.12 -1.98
C ARG A 92 3.18 7.18 -1.93
N LEU A 93 2.50 6.06 -2.16
CA LEU A 93 1.05 5.94 -2.00
C LEU A 93 0.57 6.33 -0.59
N TYR A 94 1.31 5.95 0.46
CA TYR A 94 1.05 6.39 1.83
C TYR A 94 1.20 7.91 1.97
N GLU A 95 2.27 8.50 1.44
CA GLU A 95 2.53 9.94 1.52
C GLU A 95 1.40 10.73 0.85
N ASP A 96 1.01 10.35 -0.37
CA ASP A 96 -0.05 11.01 -1.12
C ASP A 96 -1.43 10.82 -0.47
N THR A 97 -1.73 9.61 0.01
CA THR A 97 -2.99 9.33 0.75
C THR A 97 -3.08 10.15 2.03
N SER A 98 -1.98 10.24 2.78
CA SER A 98 -1.91 11.02 4.01
C SER A 98 -2.12 12.51 3.72
N LEU A 99 -1.54 13.00 2.63
CA LEU A 99 -1.66 14.39 2.20
C LEU A 99 -3.09 14.72 1.75
N VAL A 100 -3.75 13.82 0.99
CA VAL A 100 -5.18 13.95 0.64
C VAL A 100 -6.03 14.15 1.89
N ASN A 101 -5.88 13.27 2.89
CA ASN A 101 -6.66 13.36 4.11
C ASN A 101 -6.34 14.64 4.90
N ALA A 102 -5.06 15.01 4.99
CA ALA A 102 -4.64 16.22 5.68
C ALA A 102 -5.20 17.50 5.01
N PHE A 103 -5.22 17.58 3.68
CA PHE A 103 -5.81 18.73 2.97
C PHE A 103 -7.33 18.81 3.13
N ILE A 104 -8.01 17.67 3.18
CA ILE A 104 -9.45 17.63 3.48
C ILE A 104 -9.73 18.21 4.87
N LEU A 105 -8.88 17.89 5.85
CA LEU A 105 -9.03 18.30 7.25
C LEU A 105 -8.53 19.72 7.52
N ASN A 106 -7.50 20.19 6.82
CA ASN A 106 -6.85 21.46 7.06
C ASN A 106 -6.56 22.23 5.76
N VAL A 107 -7.33 23.31 5.56
CA VAL A 107 -7.22 24.17 4.38
C VAL A 107 -5.95 25.01 4.39
N ASP A 108 -5.45 25.42 5.55
CA ASP A 108 -4.23 26.23 5.65
C ASP A 108 -2.99 25.42 5.24
N LEU A 109 -2.95 24.13 5.61
CA LEU A 109 -1.90 23.21 5.17
C LEU A 109 -1.92 23.03 3.65
N HIS A 110 -3.11 22.89 3.07
CA HIS A 110 -3.28 22.88 1.60
C HIS A 110 -2.77 24.17 0.97
N ASN A 111 -3.16 25.34 1.49
CA ASN A 111 -2.79 26.63 0.91
C ASN A 111 -1.28 26.85 0.92
N ARG A 112 -0.60 26.41 1.98
CA ARG A 112 0.87 26.42 2.07
C ARG A 112 1.48 25.54 0.98
N TRP A 113 1.07 24.28 0.89
CA TRP A 113 1.55 23.36 -0.15
C TRP A 113 1.29 23.88 -1.56
N HIS A 114 0.08 24.40 -1.81
CA HIS A 114 -0.32 24.95 -3.11
C HIS A 114 0.50 26.18 -3.51
N SER A 115 1.05 26.93 -2.54
CA SER A 115 1.96 28.04 -2.80
C SER A 115 3.41 27.60 -3.11
N GLY A 116 3.69 26.29 -3.06
CA GLY A 116 5.00 25.70 -3.35
C GLY A 116 5.82 25.33 -2.11
N GLU A 117 5.24 25.45 -0.91
CA GLU A 117 5.92 25.05 0.32
C GLU A 117 6.05 23.52 0.42
N GLU A 118 7.25 23.04 0.77
CA GLU A 118 7.45 21.64 1.09
C GLU A 118 6.88 21.33 2.49
N ILE A 119 5.84 20.49 2.53
CA ILE A 119 5.22 20.06 3.79
C ILE A 119 5.91 18.80 4.31
N GLN A 120 6.43 18.87 5.54
CA GLN A 120 7.13 17.74 6.14
C GLN A 120 6.16 16.61 6.53
N ASN A 121 6.57 15.35 6.31
CA ASN A 121 5.81 14.16 6.75
C ASN A 121 5.48 14.16 8.26
N ARG A 122 6.30 14.81 9.09
CA ARG A 122 5.99 14.99 10.52
C ARG A 122 4.74 15.86 10.72
N GLU A 123 4.69 16.98 10.02
CA GLU A 123 3.58 17.93 10.11
C GLU A 123 2.26 17.31 9.63
N VAL A 124 2.29 16.57 8.50
CA VAL A 124 1.12 15.82 8.01
C VAL A 124 0.59 14.87 9.09
N ARG A 125 1.47 14.12 9.75
CA ARG A 125 1.06 13.18 10.81
C ARG A 125 0.50 13.88 12.04
N GLU A 126 1.12 14.98 12.46
CA GLU A 126 0.61 15.79 13.58
C GLU A 126 -0.77 16.38 13.26
N GLU A 127 -1.03 16.74 12.00
CA GLU A 127 -2.36 17.21 11.58
C GLU A 127 -3.41 16.11 11.59
N LEU A 128 -3.07 14.94 11.05
CA LEU A 128 -3.96 13.77 11.04
C LEU A 128 -4.35 13.33 12.46
N ASP A 129 -3.43 13.39 13.43
CA ASP A 129 -3.67 12.96 14.81
C ASP A 129 -4.69 13.84 15.56
N LYS A 130 -4.87 15.10 15.12
CA LYS A 130 -5.84 16.04 15.72
C LYS A 130 -7.29 15.64 15.43
N SER A 131 -7.55 14.88 14.36
CA SER A 131 -8.89 14.60 13.87
C SER A 131 -9.32 13.16 14.10
N LYS A 132 -10.60 12.97 14.48
CA LYS A 132 -11.22 11.64 14.54
C LYS A 132 -11.34 10.96 13.17
N LEU A 133 -11.31 11.75 12.10
CA LEU A 133 -11.33 11.28 10.71
C LEU A 133 -9.90 11.14 10.13
N GLY A 134 -8.89 11.53 10.90
CA GLY A 134 -7.49 11.36 10.57
C GLY A 134 -6.95 10.00 10.99
N ALA A 135 -5.65 9.94 11.29
CA ALA A 135 -4.94 8.71 11.64
C ALA A 135 -4.02 8.98 12.83
N ASP A 136 -3.87 8.00 13.72
CA ASP A 136 -3.06 8.17 14.91
C ASP A 136 -1.56 8.31 14.57
N ILE A 137 -0.87 9.19 15.30
CA ILE A 137 0.53 9.51 15.02
C ILE A 137 1.46 8.30 15.15
N GLU A 138 1.15 7.37 16.06
CA GLU A 138 1.98 6.19 16.29
C GLU A 138 1.80 5.13 15.18
N SER A 139 0.58 4.93 14.67
CA SER A 139 0.35 4.03 13.53
C SER A 139 0.97 4.57 12.26
N THR A 140 0.87 5.87 11.98
CA THR A 140 1.46 6.50 10.81
C THR A 140 2.99 6.52 10.88
N LYS A 141 3.59 6.76 12.05
CA LYS A 141 5.04 6.57 12.27
C LYS A 141 5.47 5.13 12.03
N HIS A 142 4.74 4.16 12.58
CA HIS A 142 5.07 2.75 12.41
C HIS A 142 5.00 2.33 10.94
N LEU A 143 3.93 2.69 10.24
CA LEU A 143 3.74 2.40 8.82
C LEU A 143 4.85 3.02 7.97
N TYR A 144 5.16 4.30 8.20
CA TYR A 144 6.24 4.99 7.50
C TYR A 144 7.59 4.32 7.75
N GLY A 145 7.88 3.96 9.00
CA GLY A 145 9.11 3.25 9.38
C GLY A 145 9.23 1.91 8.65
N LEU A 146 8.16 1.11 8.66
CA LEU A 146 8.11 -0.19 7.98
C LEU A 146 8.35 -0.06 6.47
N LEU A 147 7.65 0.86 5.80
CA LEU A 147 7.82 1.08 4.36
C LEU A 147 9.20 1.66 4.04
N SER A 148 9.75 2.50 4.91
CA SER A 148 11.10 3.05 4.77
C SER A 148 12.17 1.97 4.93
N ASP A 149 12.03 1.08 5.91
CA ASP A 149 12.97 -0.01 6.17
C ASP A 149 13.04 -0.97 4.97
N LEU A 150 11.91 -1.21 4.30
CA LEU A 150 11.79 -2.07 3.10
C LEU A 150 12.15 -1.38 1.78
N SER A 151 12.21 -0.05 1.74
CA SER A 151 12.55 0.71 0.52
C SER A 151 13.99 1.22 0.52
N HIS A 152 14.57 1.46 1.70
CA HIS A 152 16.00 1.78 1.80
C HIS A 152 16.87 0.53 1.65
N PRO A 153 18.10 0.67 1.11
CA PRO A 153 19.08 -0.41 1.02
C PRO A 153 19.66 -0.75 2.40
N SER A 154 18.80 -1.21 3.30
CA SER A 154 19.17 -1.73 4.60
C SER A 154 19.36 -3.24 4.48
N ARG A 155 20.14 -3.85 5.39
CA ARG A 155 20.28 -5.31 5.44
C ARG A 155 18.96 -6.03 5.77
N VAL A 156 17.96 -5.31 6.26
CA VAL A 156 16.58 -5.81 6.42
C VAL A 156 15.87 -5.94 5.07
N ALA A 157 16.09 -5.01 4.13
CA ALA A 157 15.50 -5.04 2.79
C ALA A 157 16.31 -5.85 1.77
N ILE A 158 17.63 -5.94 1.95
CA ILE A 158 18.53 -6.69 1.06
C ILE A 158 18.78 -8.08 1.66
N MET A 159 17.94 -9.04 1.26
CA MET A 159 18.12 -10.44 1.66
C MET A 159 19.47 -10.97 1.20
N ASP A 160 20.04 -11.87 2.01
CA ASP A 160 21.17 -12.66 1.56
C ASP A 160 20.77 -13.50 0.35
N ARG A 161 21.65 -13.50 -0.63
CA ARG A 161 21.49 -14.22 -1.88
C ARG A 161 22.51 -15.35 -2.00
N PHE A 162 23.34 -15.55 -0.96
CA PHE A 162 24.31 -16.64 -0.85
C PHE A 162 25.17 -16.77 -2.13
N LEU A 163 25.44 -15.64 -2.78
CA LEU A 163 26.21 -15.58 -4.02
C LEU A 163 27.63 -16.05 -3.73
N GLY A 164 28.03 -17.18 -4.32
CA GLY A 164 29.33 -17.80 -4.06
C GLY A 164 29.32 -18.88 -2.97
N GLU A 165 28.20 -19.13 -2.29
CA GLU A 165 28.07 -20.16 -1.23
C GLU A 165 27.40 -21.45 -1.76
N GLY A 166 27.71 -21.83 -3.00
CA GLY A 166 27.10 -23.00 -3.65
C GLY A 166 25.67 -22.78 -4.15
N VAL A 167 25.12 -21.56 -4.00
CA VAL A 167 23.88 -21.17 -4.67
C VAL A 167 24.18 -20.76 -6.10
N ASP A 168 23.68 -21.58 -7.00
CA ASP A 168 24.02 -21.59 -8.41
C ASP A 168 23.56 -20.34 -9.20
N PHE A 169 22.58 -19.59 -8.68
CA PHE A 169 22.03 -18.40 -9.31
C PHE A 169 21.12 -17.65 -8.31
N THR A 170 21.12 -16.30 -8.27
CA THR A 170 20.22 -15.49 -7.41
C THR A 170 19.95 -14.07 -7.95
N LEU A 171 19.79 -13.91 -9.26
CA LEU A 171 19.38 -12.63 -9.85
C LEU A 171 17.86 -12.47 -9.85
N GLY A 172 17.38 -11.37 -9.26
CA GLY A 172 15.96 -11.08 -9.07
C GLY A 172 15.28 -11.96 -8.01
N GLY A 173 14.04 -11.62 -7.62
CA GLY A 173 13.21 -12.43 -6.71
C GLY A 173 12.73 -13.75 -7.32
N TYR A 174 13.29 -14.18 -8.45
CA TYR A 174 12.75 -15.27 -9.28
C TYR A 174 13.05 -16.66 -8.74
N LEU A 175 14.13 -16.86 -7.99
CA LEU A 175 14.45 -18.17 -7.45
C LEU A 175 13.82 -18.45 -6.10
N THR A 176 13.76 -17.48 -5.20
CA THR A 176 13.15 -17.60 -3.88
C THR A 176 12.64 -16.24 -3.43
N PRO A 177 11.48 -15.79 -3.94
CA PRO A 177 10.88 -14.55 -3.45
C PRO A 177 10.48 -14.73 -1.98
N SER A 178 10.70 -13.69 -1.16
CA SER A 178 10.15 -13.68 0.21
C SER A 178 8.64 -13.48 0.13
N VAL A 179 7.91 -14.55 0.42
CA VAL A 179 6.45 -14.57 0.50
C VAL A 179 5.97 -13.68 1.64
N TYR A 180 6.70 -13.64 2.77
CA TYR A 180 6.42 -12.72 3.87
C TYR A 180 6.44 -11.25 3.41
N HIS A 181 7.54 -10.77 2.82
CA HIS A 181 7.65 -9.37 2.45
C HIS A 181 6.67 -8.96 1.34
N ILE A 182 6.38 -9.89 0.42
CA ILE A 182 5.32 -9.69 -0.59
C ILE A 182 3.96 -9.56 0.10
N ALA A 183 3.63 -10.48 1.01
CA ALA A 183 2.39 -10.46 1.76
C ALA A 183 2.24 -9.18 2.59
N GLU A 184 3.27 -8.78 3.33
CA GLU A 184 3.28 -7.56 4.14
C GLU A 184 3.07 -6.31 3.28
N THR A 185 3.82 -6.17 2.18
CA THR A 185 3.69 -5.04 1.26
C THR A 185 2.31 -4.99 0.61
N LEU A 186 1.74 -6.16 0.26
CA LEU A 186 0.41 -6.26 -0.29
C LEU A 186 -0.67 -5.86 0.73
N VAL A 187 -0.51 -6.29 1.98
CA VAL A 187 -1.41 -5.90 3.09
C VAL A 187 -1.41 -4.39 3.29
N GLN A 188 -0.23 -3.77 3.28
CA GLN A 188 -0.13 -2.32 3.39
C GLN A 188 -0.76 -1.62 2.19
N SER A 189 -0.49 -2.10 0.97
CA SER A 189 -1.04 -1.51 -0.26
C SER A 189 -2.57 -1.54 -0.28
N VAL A 190 -3.19 -2.67 0.08
CA VAL A 190 -4.66 -2.78 0.18
C VAL A 190 -5.20 -1.86 1.28
N SER A 191 -4.50 -1.74 2.41
CA SER A 191 -4.90 -0.83 3.50
C SER A 191 -4.83 0.64 3.09
N MET A 192 -3.83 1.04 2.31
CA MET A 192 -3.71 2.40 1.78
C MET A 192 -4.83 2.70 0.79
N MET A 193 -5.14 1.77 -0.11
CA MET A 193 -6.27 1.93 -1.03
C MET A 193 -7.61 2.04 -0.29
N PHE A 194 -7.82 1.24 0.75
CA PHE A 194 -8.98 1.38 1.62
C PHE A 194 -9.05 2.80 2.22
N TRP A 195 -7.95 3.28 2.81
CA TRP A 195 -7.92 4.58 3.47
C TRP A 195 -8.18 5.73 2.49
N LEU A 196 -7.52 5.73 1.33
CA LEU A 196 -7.75 6.71 0.27
C LEU A 196 -9.23 6.71 -0.15
N CYS A 197 -9.76 5.54 -0.52
CA CYS A 197 -11.12 5.43 -1.04
C CYS A 197 -12.16 5.81 0.01
N ALA A 198 -11.96 5.43 1.28
CA ALA A 198 -12.84 5.84 2.37
C ALA A 198 -12.85 7.36 2.55
N THR A 199 -11.67 7.98 2.53
CA THR A 199 -11.50 9.43 2.69
C THR A 199 -12.20 10.19 1.58
N VAL A 200 -11.97 9.82 0.31
CA VAL A 200 -12.56 10.53 -0.83
C VAL A 200 -14.04 10.23 -1.00
N ALA A 201 -14.49 9.01 -0.73
CA ALA A 201 -15.92 8.68 -0.75
C ALA A 201 -16.67 9.49 0.32
N LEU A 202 -16.08 9.69 1.49
CA LEU A 202 -16.65 10.54 2.54
C LEU A 202 -16.66 12.01 2.12
N PHE A 203 -15.55 12.53 1.59
CA PHE A 203 -15.41 13.92 1.16
C PHE A 203 -16.42 14.28 0.06
N TYR A 204 -16.57 13.43 -0.95
CA TYR A 204 -17.52 13.64 -2.04
C TYR A 204 -18.92 13.08 -1.76
N LYS A 205 -19.19 12.54 -0.56
CA LYS A 205 -20.48 11.93 -0.21
C LYS A 205 -21.69 12.80 -0.56
N PRO A 206 -21.74 14.12 -0.29
CA PRO A 206 -22.88 14.95 -0.65
C PRO A 206 -23.13 14.97 -2.17
N LEU A 207 -22.06 15.06 -2.95
CA LEU A 207 -22.12 15.08 -4.42
C LEU A 207 -22.56 13.71 -4.97
N ILE A 208 -21.94 12.64 -4.47
CA ILE A 208 -22.23 11.26 -4.87
C ILE A 208 -23.68 10.89 -4.52
N THR A 209 -24.13 11.16 -3.30
CA THR A 209 -25.49 10.82 -2.85
C THR A 209 -26.56 11.52 -3.69
N LYS A 210 -26.28 12.75 -4.15
CA LYS A 210 -27.21 13.54 -4.94
C LYS A 210 -27.29 13.10 -6.40
N HIS A 211 -26.16 12.70 -7.00
CA HIS A 211 -26.05 12.53 -8.45
C HIS A 211 -25.76 11.10 -8.91
N ASN A 212 -25.14 10.26 -8.07
CA ASN A 212 -24.80 8.87 -8.41
C ASN A 212 -24.65 8.00 -7.14
N PRO A 213 -25.74 7.65 -6.44
CA PRO A 213 -25.65 6.87 -5.20
C PRO A 213 -25.06 5.46 -5.38
N GLU A 214 -25.13 4.88 -6.58
CA GLU A 214 -24.56 3.56 -6.88
C GLU A 214 -23.03 3.51 -6.69
N LEU A 215 -22.35 4.66 -6.83
CA LEU A 215 -20.92 4.76 -6.59
C LEU A 215 -20.56 4.48 -5.11
N MET A 216 -21.46 4.77 -4.16
CA MET A 216 -21.26 4.37 -2.76
C MET A 216 -21.40 2.87 -2.56
N GLU A 217 -22.29 2.20 -3.31
CA GLU A 217 -22.42 0.74 -3.26
C GLU A 217 -21.17 0.06 -3.85
N LEU A 218 -20.62 0.61 -4.93
CA LEU A 218 -19.35 0.16 -5.50
C LEU A 218 -18.19 0.30 -4.51
N TYR A 219 -18.11 1.43 -3.79
CA TYR A 219 -17.13 1.60 -2.71
C TYR A 219 -17.31 0.54 -1.61
N LYS A 220 -18.53 0.34 -1.12
CA LYS A 220 -18.82 -0.65 -0.05
C LYS A 220 -18.41 -2.05 -0.48
N PHE A 221 -18.75 -2.45 -1.71
CA PHE A 221 -18.34 -3.74 -2.26
C PHE A 221 -16.82 -3.91 -2.24
N ALA A 222 -16.07 -2.91 -2.72
CA ALA A 222 -14.61 -2.94 -2.72
C ALA A 222 -14.04 -3.01 -1.28
N ALA A 223 -14.60 -2.21 -0.37
CA ALA A 223 -14.19 -2.13 1.02
C ALA A 223 -14.43 -3.42 1.80
N GLU A 224 -15.60 -4.04 1.66
CA GLU A 224 -15.96 -5.29 2.33
C GLU A 224 -15.08 -6.45 1.83
N HIS A 225 -14.87 -6.53 0.52
CA HIS A 225 -13.98 -7.52 -0.06
C HIS A 225 -12.55 -7.35 0.46
N ALA A 226 -12.02 -6.12 0.42
CA ALA A 226 -10.68 -5.79 0.91
C ALA A 226 -10.52 -6.12 2.40
N GLN A 227 -11.46 -5.70 3.25
CA GLN A 227 -11.41 -5.97 4.69
C GLN A 227 -11.38 -7.47 4.98
N LYS A 228 -12.19 -8.25 4.26
CA LYS A 228 -12.23 -9.72 4.39
C LYS A 228 -10.90 -10.35 4.01
N VAL A 229 -10.39 -10.10 2.81
CA VAL A 229 -9.18 -10.80 2.33
C VAL A 229 -7.94 -10.31 3.06
N ASN A 230 -7.83 -8.99 3.27
CA ASN A 230 -6.68 -8.40 3.92
C ASN A 230 -6.58 -8.82 5.39
N GLY A 231 -7.72 -8.94 6.08
CA GLY A 231 -7.78 -9.47 7.44
C GLY A 231 -7.42 -10.95 7.54
N GLN A 232 -7.57 -11.74 6.47
CA GLN A 232 -7.08 -13.12 6.42
C GLN A 232 -5.56 -13.16 6.26
N LEU A 233 -5.01 -12.44 5.29
CA LEU A 233 -3.55 -12.44 5.06
C LEU A 233 -2.78 -11.81 6.21
N HIS A 234 -3.30 -10.76 6.84
CA HIS A 234 -2.68 -10.15 8.02
C HIS A 234 -2.51 -11.15 9.17
N LYS A 235 -3.43 -12.13 9.34
CA LYS A 235 -3.30 -13.16 10.38
C LYS A 235 -2.20 -14.18 10.09
N GLU A 236 -1.85 -14.34 8.82
CA GLU A 236 -0.81 -15.28 8.37
C GLU A 236 0.59 -14.68 8.44
N LEU A 237 0.74 -13.35 8.59
CA LEU A 237 2.05 -12.69 8.57
C LEU A 237 3.02 -13.23 9.63
N ASP A 238 2.56 -13.46 10.87
CA ASP A 238 3.42 -14.00 11.93
C ASP A 238 3.90 -15.43 11.61
N ARG A 239 3.04 -16.25 10.99
CA ARG A 239 3.40 -17.60 10.54
C ARG A 239 4.42 -17.53 9.41
N LEU A 240 4.17 -16.74 8.38
CA LEU A 240 5.08 -16.55 7.23
C LEU A 240 6.44 -16.03 7.67
N LEU A 241 6.46 -15.09 8.61
CA LEU A 241 7.70 -14.55 9.17
C LEU A 241 8.54 -15.64 9.85
N THR A 242 7.87 -16.49 10.63
CA THR A 242 8.51 -17.60 11.36
C THR A 242 9.03 -18.66 10.40
N GLU A 243 8.25 -19.02 9.39
CA GLU A 243 8.61 -20.04 8.39
C GLU A 243 9.78 -19.61 7.51
N GLU A 244 9.88 -18.32 7.16
CA GLU A 244 11.03 -17.79 6.40
C GLU A 244 12.27 -17.53 7.27
N ASN A 245 12.15 -17.71 8.59
CA ASN A 245 13.23 -17.50 9.57
C ASN A 245 13.95 -16.15 9.39
N ILE A 246 13.19 -15.10 9.06
CA ILE A 246 13.74 -13.77 8.81
C ILE A 246 14.22 -13.19 10.13
N THR A 247 15.54 -13.04 10.27
CA THR A 247 16.13 -12.35 11.41
C THR A 247 16.15 -10.86 11.13
N PHE A 248 15.23 -10.10 11.73
CA PHE A 248 15.33 -8.64 11.71
C PHE A 248 16.57 -8.23 12.52
N ILE A 249 17.55 -7.59 11.87
CA ILE A 249 18.58 -6.83 12.59
C ILE A 249 17.83 -5.72 13.34
N GLU A 250 17.99 -5.69 14.66
CA GLU A 250 17.20 -4.91 15.63
C GLU A 250 16.29 -3.84 15.01
N LYS A 251 14.98 -4.12 14.99
CA LYS A 251 13.99 -3.15 14.50
C LYS A 251 14.17 -1.84 15.26
N LYS A 252 14.46 -0.76 14.53
CA LYS A 252 14.44 0.60 15.09
C LYS A 252 13.04 0.99 15.62
N TYR A 253 12.00 0.25 15.20
CA TYR A 253 10.61 0.47 15.58
C TYR A 253 10.03 -0.76 16.32
N PRO A 254 9.56 -0.62 17.57
CA PRO A 254 8.99 -1.73 18.32
C PRO A 254 7.70 -2.23 17.66
N LEU A 255 7.48 -3.56 17.72
CA LEU A 255 6.22 -4.20 17.33
C LEU A 255 5.05 -3.56 18.10
N ARG A 256 3.93 -3.34 17.40
CA ARG A 256 2.68 -2.78 17.95
C ARG A 256 2.32 -3.52 19.25
N LYS A 257 2.49 -2.87 20.41
CA LYS A 257 2.08 -3.45 21.70
C LYS A 257 0.58 -3.74 21.61
N LYS A 258 0.17 -5.01 21.75
CA LYS A 258 -1.23 -5.39 21.93
C LYS A 258 -1.82 -4.50 23.02
N ARG A 259 -2.87 -3.73 22.69
CA ARG A 259 -3.64 -2.95 23.68
C ARG A 259 -4.02 -3.90 24.81
N ARG A 260 -3.36 -3.78 25.97
CA ARG A 260 -3.85 -4.38 27.20
C ARG A 260 -5.23 -3.76 27.44
N LYS A 261 -6.28 -4.58 27.39
CA LYS A 261 -7.58 -4.19 27.92
C LYS A 261 -7.33 -3.70 29.35
N LYS A 262 -7.56 -2.41 29.61
CA LYS A 262 -7.64 -1.93 30.99
C LYS A 262 -8.82 -2.69 31.61
N ALA A 263 -8.53 -3.56 32.57
CA ALA A 263 -9.55 -4.04 33.48
C ALA A 263 -10.06 -2.81 34.24
N THR A 264 -11.31 -2.47 34.00
CA THR A 264 -12.09 -1.58 34.85
C THR A 264 -12.37 -2.33 36.15
N HIS A 265 -11.79 -1.85 37.25
CA HIS A 265 -12.30 -2.08 38.60
C HIS A 265 -13.23 -0.93 38.96
#